data_AF-A0A2S2PBH6-F1
#
_entry.id   AF-A0A2S2PBH6-F1
#
_cell.length_a   1.000
_cell.length_b   1.000
_cell.length_c   1.000
_cell.angle_alpha   90.00
_cell.angle_beta   90.00
_cell.angle_gamma   90.00
#
_symmetry.space_group_name_H-M   'P 1'
#
loop_
_entity.id
_entity.type
_entity.pdbx_description
1 polymer ?
#
loop_
_entity_poly.entity_id
_entity_poly.type
_entity_poly.pdbx_seq_one_letter_code
_entity_poly.pdbx_strand_id
1 'polypeptide(L)'
;EMIRFLQVNLNGNWGAQQLLHQTTAQNDTDIIIVSEPFTKCDGGNRMCFSTDRKAAVGTTPGAAFIHDDKGSGTGFAWMKFGGLTVFSCYCRPGCTLGEYTDFLGNLEDAIRDKQDTNLIMSGDFNAWHVEWGSRVNNPRGVLLSDFAASLGLVLATRGDTPTFVRGQATSIIDVTFAGAYKSRAGPFWTR
;
A
#
# COMPACT_ATOMS: atom_id res chain seq x y z
N GLU A 1 -18.57 -0.24 -12.49
CA GLU A 1 -17.58 -1.33 -12.61
C GLU A 1 -16.74 -1.38 -11.35
N MET A 2 -16.26 -2.56 -10.96
CA MET A 2 -15.54 -2.79 -9.71
C MET A 2 -14.03 -2.68 -9.99
N ILE A 3 -13.33 -1.78 -9.28
CA ILE A 3 -11.88 -1.59 -9.45
C ILE A 3 -11.14 -2.76 -8.80
N ARG A 4 -10.20 -3.38 -9.53
CA ARG A 4 -9.35 -4.49 -9.06
C ARG A 4 -7.96 -3.99 -8.65
N PHE A 5 -7.57 -4.32 -7.43
CA PHE A 5 -6.28 -3.95 -6.86
C PHE A 5 -5.37 -5.16 -6.71
N LEU A 6 -4.07 -4.94 -6.89
CA LEU A 6 -3.03 -5.88 -6.51
C LEU A 6 -2.00 -5.16 -5.63
N GLN A 7 -1.85 -5.61 -4.39
CA GLN A 7 -0.75 -5.20 -3.54
C GLN A 7 0.35 -6.27 -3.56
N VAL A 8 1.61 -5.84 -3.65
CA VAL A 8 2.78 -6.74 -3.66
C VAL A 8 4.02 -6.06 -3.10
N ASN A 9 4.86 -6.80 -2.39
CA ASN A 9 6.25 -6.41 -2.11
C ASN A 9 7.20 -7.12 -3.09
N LEU A 10 7.92 -6.35 -3.92
CA LEU A 10 8.83 -6.90 -4.94
C LEU A 10 10.26 -7.13 -4.43
N ASN A 11 10.59 -6.68 -3.22
CA ASN A 11 11.91 -6.81 -2.61
C ASN A 11 13.06 -6.37 -3.54
N GLY A 12 12.82 -5.32 -4.34
CA GLY A 12 13.77 -4.79 -5.32
C GLY A 12 14.16 -5.78 -6.43
N ASN A 13 13.39 -6.84 -6.66
CA ASN A 13 13.75 -7.92 -7.57
C ASN A 13 13.21 -7.70 -9.00
N TRP A 14 14.11 -7.74 -9.99
CA TRP A 14 13.73 -7.59 -11.40
C TRP A 14 12.85 -8.74 -11.91
N GLY A 15 13.15 -9.98 -11.54
CA GLY A 15 12.32 -11.13 -11.90
C GLY A 15 10.89 -11.01 -11.35
N ALA A 16 10.74 -10.55 -10.10
CA ALA A 16 9.44 -10.28 -9.49
C ALA A 16 8.69 -9.16 -10.23
N GLN A 17 9.38 -8.09 -10.64
CA GLN A 17 8.80 -7.02 -11.47
C GLN A 17 8.26 -7.56 -12.81
N GLN A 18 8.99 -8.47 -13.46
CA GLN A 18 8.51 -9.10 -14.70
C GLN A 18 7.29 -9.99 -14.47
N LEU A 19 7.27 -10.75 -13.36
CA LEU A 19 6.12 -11.57 -12.96
C LEU A 19 4.91 -10.71 -12.60
N LEU A 20 5.10 -9.53 -12.01
CA LEU A 20 4.02 -8.58 -11.74
C LEU A 20 3.30 -8.20 -13.03
N HIS A 21 4.02 -7.86 -14.10
CA HIS A 21 3.41 -7.52 -15.39
C HIS A 21 2.55 -8.67 -15.94
N GLN A 22 3.05 -9.90 -15.91
CA GLN A 22 2.28 -11.07 -16.32
C GLN A 22 1.04 -11.29 -15.43
N THR A 23 1.20 -11.18 -14.12
CA THR A 23 0.12 -11.39 -13.14
C THR A 23 -1.00 -10.37 -13.29
N THR A 24 -0.66 -9.10 -13.49
CA THR A 24 -1.65 -8.02 -13.69
C THR A 24 -2.49 -8.23 -14.95
N ALA A 25 -1.89 -8.74 -16.02
CA ALA A 25 -2.60 -9.04 -17.26
C ALA A 25 -3.53 -10.26 -17.12
N GLN A 26 -3.14 -11.27 -16.33
CA GLN A 26 -3.94 -12.48 -16.12
C GLN A 26 -5.14 -12.25 -15.19
N ASN A 27 -5.02 -11.30 -14.25
CA ASN A 27 -6.02 -11.06 -13.21
C ASN A 27 -6.91 -9.83 -13.48
N ASP A 28 -6.82 -9.23 -14.67
CA ASP A 28 -7.52 -7.99 -15.04
C ASP A 28 -7.34 -6.89 -13.98
N THR A 29 -6.12 -6.75 -13.44
CA THR A 29 -5.82 -5.77 -12.40
C THR A 29 -5.85 -4.36 -12.99
N ASP A 30 -6.49 -3.42 -12.29
CA ASP A 30 -6.55 -2.02 -12.72
C ASP A 30 -5.42 -1.19 -12.07
N ILE A 31 -5.27 -1.34 -10.75
CA ILE A 31 -4.34 -0.55 -9.93
C ILE A 31 -3.37 -1.48 -9.20
N ILE A 32 -2.08 -1.16 -9.28
CA ILE A 32 -1.02 -1.83 -8.54
C ILE A 32 -0.52 -0.94 -7.41
N ILE A 33 -0.27 -1.57 -6.25
CA ILE A 33 0.29 -0.96 -5.05
C ILE A 33 1.54 -1.76 -4.69
N VAL A 34 2.71 -1.14 -4.78
CA VAL A 34 4.00 -1.84 -4.80
C VAL A 34 4.89 -1.35 -3.68
N SER A 35 5.32 -2.26 -2.82
CA SER A 35 6.42 -2.06 -1.89
C SER A 35 7.72 -2.58 -2.50
N GLU A 36 8.82 -1.87 -2.26
CA GLU A 36 10.17 -2.13 -2.78
C GLU A 36 10.25 -2.42 -4.30
N PRO A 37 9.79 -1.49 -5.15
CA PRO A 37 9.88 -1.65 -6.60
C PRO A 37 11.33 -1.78 -7.09
N PHE A 38 11.51 -2.38 -8.27
CA PHE A 38 12.83 -2.38 -8.90
C PHE A 38 13.24 -0.97 -9.34
N THR A 39 14.35 -0.46 -8.81
CA THR A 39 14.70 0.97 -8.85
C THR A 39 14.91 1.56 -10.24
N LYS A 40 15.16 0.72 -11.26
CA LYS A 40 15.38 1.15 -12.65
C LYS A 40 14.10 1.24 -13.49
N CYS A 41 12.94 0.85 -12.97
CA CYS A 41 11.67 1.06 -13.66
C CYS A 41 11.27 2.54 -13.57
N ASP A 42 11.05 3.19 -14.72
CA ASP A 42 10.58 4.58 -14.75
C ASP A 42 9.04 4.71 -14.78
N GLY A 43 8.32 3.62 -15.08
CA GLY A 43 6.85 3.51 -15.00
C GLY A 43 6.04 4.52 -15.83
N GLY A 44 6.72 5.43 -16.53
CA GLY A 44 6.15 6.58 -17.22
C GLY A 44 5.14 7.37 -16.38
N ASN A 45 4.15 7.96 -17.07
CA ASN A 45 3.10 8.71 -16.39
C ASN A 45 2.15 7.82 -15.55
N ARG A 46 2.12 6.50 -15.83
CA ARG A 46 1.19 5.55 -15.21
C ARG A 46 1.57 5.16 -13.78
N MET A 47 2.80 5.46 -13.37
CA MET A 47 3.29 5.20 -12.03
C MET A 47 3.61 6.50 -11.29
N CYS A 48 3.49 6.43 -9.98
CA CYS A 48 4.06 7.38 -9.03
C CYS A 48 4.93 6.59 -8.05
N PHE A 49 6.15 7.07 -7.81
CA PHE A 49 7.09 6.47 -6.89
C PHE A 49 7.27 7.38 -5.68
N SER A 50 7.53 6.78 -4.51
CA SER A 50 7.95 7.53 -3.34
C SER A 50 9.30 8.19 -3.60
N THR A 51 9.63 9.25 -2.87
CA THR A 51 10.86 10.01 -3.08
C THR A 51 12.13 9.16 -2.89
N ASP A 52 12.05 8.15 -2.01
CA ASP A 52 13.09 7.15 -1.75
C ASP A 52 12.98 5.89 -2.64
N ARG A 53 12.01 5.86 -3.57
CA ARG A 53 11.70 4.73 -4.47
C ARG A 53 11.47 3.40 -3.75
N LYS A 54 10.91 3.44 -2.55
CA LYS A 54 10.55 2.27 -1.76
C LYS A 54 9.07 1.90 -1.81
N ALA A 55 8.21 2.80 -2.28
CA ALA A 55 6.81 2.53 -2.55
C ALA A 55 6.44 3.06 -3.94
N ALA A 56 5.44 2.45 -4.58
CA ALA A 56 4.91 2.94 -5.84
C ALA A 56 3.45 2.55 -6.03
N VAL A 57 2.67 3.43 -6.64
CA VAL A 57 1.30 3.15 -7.07
C VAL A 57 1.19 3.43 -8.56
N GLY A 58 0.34 2.69 -9.26
CA GLY A 58 0.07 2.99 -10.66
C GLY A 58 -1.00 2.14 -11.30
N THR A 59 -1.22 2.41 -12.59
CA THR A 59 -2.22 1.71 -13.39
C THR A 59 -1.59 0.73 -14.36
N THR A 60 -2.31 -0.35 -14.63
CA THR A 60 -1.92 -1.34 -15.64
C THR A 60 -2.27 -0.84 -17.04
N PRO A 61 -1.65 -1.38 -18.11
CA PRO A 61 -1.96 -0.95 -19.47
C PRO A 61 -3.41 -1.15 -19.92
N GLY A 62 -4.12 -2.11 -19.33
CA GLY A 62 -5.52 -2.39 -19.64
C GLY A 62 -6.52 -1.57 -18.84
N ALA A 63 -6.06 -0.83 -17.82
CA ALA A 63 -6.94 -0.01 -16.99
C ALA A 63 -7.55 1.13 -17.83
N ALA A 64 -8.88 1.25 -17.80
CA ALA A 64 -9.61 2.32 -18.49
C ALA A 64 -9.51 3.69 -17.78
N PHE A 65 -8.83 3.76 -16.64
CA PHE A 65 -8.77 4.95 -15.79
C PHE A 65 -7.51 5.78 -16.07
N ILE A 66 -7.71 7.09 -16.20
CA ILE A 66 -6.64 8.09 -16.16
C ILE A 66 -6.60 8.63 -14.72
N HIS A 67 -5.41 8.85 -14.18
CA HIS A 67 -5.27 9.52 -12.89
C HIS A 67 -5.47 11.02 -13.05
N ASP A 68 -6.12 11.64 -12.07
CA ASP A 68 -6.34 13.10 -12.06
C ASP A 68 -5.16 13.83 -11.44
N ASP A 69 -4.51 13.20 -10.47
CA ASP A 69 -3.39 13.78 -9.73
C ASP A 69 -2.50 12.68 -9.14
N LYS A 70 -1.27 13.05 -8.79
CA LYS A 70 -0.33 12.16 -8.12
C LYS A 70 0.68 12.94 -7.30
N GLY A 71 1.17 12.32 -6.24
CA GLY A 71 2.20 12.90 -5.39
C GLY A 71 2.91 11.85 -4.56
N SER A 72 3.89 12.30 -3.79
CA SER A 72 4.75 11.39 -3.03
C SER A 72 5.38 12.06 -1.83
N GLY A 73 5.84 11.23 -0.91
CA GLY A 73 6.75 11.58 0.17
C GLY A 73 7.76 10.45 0.38
N THR A 74 8.57 10.54 1.43
CA THR A 74 9.48 9.46 1.80
C THR A 74 8.67 8.28 2.32
N GLY A 75 8.86 7.08 1.75
CA GLY A 75 8.14 5.87 2.14
C GLY A 75 6.69 5.77 1.62
N PHE A 76 6.16 6.76 0.89
CA PHE A 76 4.83 6.65 0.29
C PHE A 76 4.68 7.37 -1.05
N ALA A 77 3.75 6.87 -1.86
CA ALA A 77 3.30 7.49 -3.10
C ALA A 77 1.77 7.40 -3.18
N TRP A 78 1.15 8.34 -3.85
CA TRP A 78 -0.30 8.32 -4.05
C TRP A 78 -0.72 8.77 -5.44
N MET A 79 -1.87 8.26 -5.87
CA MET A 79 -2.53 8.65 -7.12
C MET A 79 -4.03 8.78 -6.89
N LYS A 80 -4.64 9.77 -7.54
CA LYS A 80 -6.07 10.06 -7.49
C LYS A 80 -6.76 9.59 -8.77
N PHE A 81 -7.89 8.91 -8.61
CA PHE A 81 -8.73 8.34 -9.65
C PHE A 81 -10.19 8.72 -9.41
N GLY A 82 -10.62 9.85 -9.97
CA GLY A 82 -11.87 10.50 -9.68
C GLY A 82 -12.01 10.81 -8.20
N GLY A 83 -13.02 10.21 -7.57
CA GLY A 83 -13.27 10.35 -6.15
C GLY A 83 -12.50 9.35 -5.26
N LEU A 84 -11.55 8.57 -5.79
CA LEU A 84 -10.76 7.60 -5.03
C LEU A 84 -9.29 8.02 -5.00
N THR A 85 -8.68 8.05 -3.82
CA THR A 85 -7.23 8.27 -3.68
C THR A 85 -6.55 7.00 -3.14
N VAL A 86 -5.49 6.55 -3.81
CA VAL A 86 -4.79 5.30 -3.47
C VAL A 86 -3.37 5.62 -3.03
N PHE A 87 -3.01 5.19 -1.83
CA PHE A 87 -1.70 5.31 -1.24
C PHE A 87 -0.98 3.96 -1.25
N SER A 88 0.25 3.96 -1.75
CA SER A 88 1.23 2.89 -1.55
C SER A 88 2.20 3.31 -0.47
N CYS A 89 2.46 2.41 0.48
CA CYS A 89 3.34 2.66 1.62
C CYS A 89 4.45 1.62 1.70
N TYR A 90 5.60 2.03 2.24
CA TYR A 90 6.65 1.13 2.68
C TYR A 90 7.38 1.77 3.86
N CYS A 91 7.52 1.01 4.95
CA CYS A 91 8.41 1.38 6.03
C CYS A 91 9.45 0.29 6.24
N ARG A 92 10.73 0.66 6.26
CA ARG A 92 11.84 -0.30 6.40
C ARG A 92 11.77 -1.03 7.75
N PRO A 93 12.15 -2.32 7.81
CA PRO A 93 12.10 -3.10 9.05
C PRO A 93 12.98 -2.53 10.16
N GLY A 94 14.12 -1.92 9.81
CA GLY A 94 15.10 -1.37 10.75
C GLY A 94 14.95 0.11 11.08
N CYS A 95 13.82 0.76 10.77
CA CYS A 95 13.63 2.15 11.17
C CYS A 95 13.51 2.27 12.69
N THR A 96 13.96 3.41 13.23
CA THR A 96 13.69 3.74 14.64
C THR A 96 12.20 4.04 14.83
N LEU A 97 11.75 4.06 16.09
CA LEU A 97 10.37 4.46 16.39
C LEU A 97 10.12 5.93 16.02
N GLY A 98 11.12 6.81 16.19
CA GLY A 98 11.01 8.22 15.79
C GLY A 98 10.84 8.38 14.28
N GLU A 99 11.66 7.69 13.49
CA GLU A 99 11.51 7.67 12.02
C GLU A 99 10.16 7.11 11.58
N TYR A 100 9.61 6.15 12.32
CA TYR A 100 8.27 5.60 12.06
C TYR A 100 7.17 6.63 12.35
N THR A 101 7.27 7.35 13.46
CA THR A 101 6.35 8.44 13.81
C THR A 101 6.40 9.56 12.76
N ASP A 102 7.60 9.97 12.34
CA ASP A 102 7.76 10.98 11.29
C ASP A 102 7.15 10.51 9.97
N PHE A 103 7.34 9.24 9.60
CA PHE A 103 6.70 8.64 8.43
C PHE A 103 5.17 8.73 8.51
N LEU A 104 4.57 8.35 9.64
CA LEU A 104 3.11 8.43 9.82
C LEU A 104 2.61 9.88 9.83
N GLY A 105 3.32 10.82 10.44
CA GLY A 105 2.94 12.24 10.45
C GLY A 105 2.92 12.84 9.04
N ASN A 106 3.97 12.61 8.25
CA ASN A 106 4.02 13.07 6.86
C ASN A 106 2.92 12.43 5.99
N LEU A 107 2.60 11.16 6.25
CA LEU A 107 1.52 10.46 5.57
C LEU A 107 0.15 11.01 5.98
N GLU A 108 -0.04 11.35 7.25
CA GLU A 108 -1.26 11.97 7.78
C GLU A 108 -1.52 13.30 7.10
N ASP A 109 -0.51 14.18 7.05
CA ASP A 109 -0.58 15.48 6.40
C ASP A 109 -0.95 15.33 4.92
N ALA A 110 -0.30 14.38 4.22
CA ALA A 110 -0.61 14.09 2.82
C ALA A 110 -2.04 13.60 2.60
N ILE A 111 -2.58 12.75 3.49
CA ILE A 111 -3.96 12.28 3.43
C ILE A 111 -4.95 13.42 3.69
N ARG A 112 -4.70 14.21 4.74
CA ARG A 112 -5.59 15.30 5.16
C ARG A 112 -5.64 16.44 4.13
N ASP A 113 -4.52 16.74 3.46
CA ASP A 113 -4.45 17.74 2.40
C ASP A 113 -5.39 17.43 1.22
N LYS A 114 -5.64 16.15 0.92
CA LYS A 114 -6.54 15.78 -0.18
C LYS A 114 -8.01 15.98 0.15
N GLN A 115 -8.37 16.05 1.43
CA GLN A 115 -9.75 16.17 1.91
C GLN A 115 -10.70 15.09 1.34
N ASP A 116 -10.14 13.97 0.87
CA ASP A 116 -10.89 12.86 0.29
C ASP A 116 -11.29 11.89 1.39
N THR A 117 -12.58 11.53 1.45
CA THR A 117 -13.10 10.53 2.39
C THR A 117 -13.04 9.10 1.84
N ASN A 118 -12.83 8.98 0.53
CA ASN A 118 -12.73 7.73 -0.19
C ASN A 118 -11.28 7.49 -0.58
N LEU A 119 -10.57 6.73 0.26
CA LEU A 119 -9.19 6.38 0.03
C LEU A 119 -8.90 4.91 0.36
N ILE A 120 -7.84 4.40 -0.27
CA ILE A 120 -7.22 3.10 0.03
C ILE A 120 -5.77 3.39 0.42
N MET A 121 -5.32 2.84 1.53
CA MET A 121 -3.93 2.89 1.95
C MET A 121 -3.42 1.48 2.12
N SER A 122 -2.34 1.12 1.43
CA SER A 122 -1.83 -0.24 1.46
C SER A 122 -0.32 -0.32 1.27
N GLY A 123 0.29 -1.35 1.83
CA GLY A 123 1.72 -1.64 1.65
C GLY A 123 2.33 -2.37 2.83
N ASP A 124 3.64 -2.53 2.79
CA ASP A 124 4.43 -3.16 3.85
C ASP A 124 4.85 -2.12 4.90
N PHE A 125 4.18 -2.15 6.05
CA PHE A 125 4.44 -1.23 7.15
C PHE A 125 5.49 -1.75 8.14
N ASN A 126 5.95 -3.01 7.99
CA ASN A 126 6.80 -3.70 8.98
C ASN A 126 6.29 -3.56 10.43
N ALA A 127 4.97 -3.56 10.61
CA ALA A 127 4.28 -3.33 11.87
C ALA A 127 3.47 -4.56 12.27
N TRP A 128 3.48 -4.91 13.56
CA TRP A 128 2.80 -6.11 14.06
C TRP A 128 1.66 -5.69 14.97
N HIS A 129 0.44 -6.09 14.63
CA HIS A 129 -0.72 -5.88 15.47
C HIS A 129 -1.69 -7.05 15.32
N VAL A 130 -2.35 -7.42 16.42
CA VAL A 130 -3.34 -8.50 16.44
C VAL A 130 -4.54 -8.21 15.55
N GLU A 131 -4.87 -6.94 15.29
CA GLU A 131 -5.99 -6.56 14.42
C GLU A 131 -5.86 -7.08 12.99
N TRP A 132 -4.64 -7.12 12.45
CA TRP A 132 -4.35 -7.70 11.14
C TRP A 132 -3.68 -9.07 11.25
N GLY A 133 -3.88 -9.78 12.36
CA GLY A 133 -3.53 -11.20 12.50
C GLY A 133 -2.08 -11.50 12.89
N SER A 134 -1.29 -10.51 13.34
CA SER A 134 0.00 -10.81 13.99
C SER A 134 -0.21 -11.47 15.35
N ARG A 135 0.74 -12.30 15.80
CA ARG A 135 0.65 -12.99 17.11
C ARG A 135 0.69 -12.04 18.31
N VAL A 136 1.42 -10.94 18.18
CA VAL A 136 1.62 -9.92 19.23
C VAL A 136 1.67 -8.53 18.62
N ASN A 137 1.44 -7.53 19.45
CA ASN A 137 1.62 -6.13 19.08
C ASN A 137 3.10 -5.73 19.23
N ASN A 138 3.60 -4.89 18.33
CA ASN A 138 4.81 -4.12 18.53
C ASN A 138 4.48 -2.60 18.57
N PRO A 139 5.39 -1.73 19.05
CA PRO A 139 5.11 -0.30 19.14
C PRO A 139 4.69 0.34 17.81
N ARG A 140 5.25 -0.13 16.67
CA ARG A 140 4.85 0.34 15.34
C ARG A 140 3.41 -0.03 15.00
N GLY A 141 2.98 -1.25 15.33
CA GLY A 141 1.62 -1.72 15.11
C GLY A 141 0.60 -0.93 15.92
N VAL A 142 0.92 -0.58 17.17
CA VAL A 142 0.06 0.29 17.99
C VAL A 142 -0.06 1.67 17.33
N LEU A 143 1.06 2.30 16.95
CA LEU A 143 1.03 3.61 16.28
C LEU A 143 0.25 3.58 14.96
N LEU A 144 0.42 2.54 14.14
CA LEU A 144 -0.30 2.40 12.87
C LEU A 144 -1.80 2.19 13.10
N SER A 145 -2.18 1.43 14.13
CA SER A 145 -3.57 1.23 14.54
C SER A 145 -4.22 2.54 14.97
N ASP A 146 -3.56 3.29 15.85
CA ASP A 146 -4.04 4.60 16.33
C ASP A 146 -4.14 5.62 15.18
N PHE A 147 -3.15 5.62 14.29
CA PHE A 147 -3.16 6.43 13.07
C PHE A 147 -4.34 6.10 12.16
N ALA A 148 -4.60 4.81 11.90
CA ALA A 148 -5.72 4.41 11.06
C ALA A 148 -7.06 4.84 11.69
N ALA A 149 -7.19 4.67 13.01
CA ALA A 149 -8.37 5.10 13.76
C ALA A 149 -8.57 6.62 13.74
N SER A 150 -7.50 7.43 13.85
CA SER A 150 -7.57 8.90 13.82
C SER A 150 -8.04 9.46 12.47
N LEU A 151 -7.86 8.68 11.41
CA LEU A 151 -8.30 8.98 10.05
C LEU A 151 -9.63 8.30 9.68
N GLY A 152 -10.23 7.54 10.60
CA GLY A 152 -11.47 6.78 10.34
C GLY A 152 -11.31 5.68 9.29
N LEU A 153 -10.08 5.20 9.09
CA LEU A 153 -9.79 4.11 8.17
C LEU A 153 -10.10 2.77 8.83
N VAL A 154 -10.67 1.86 8.07
CA VAL A 154 -10.97 0.50 8.51
C VAL A 154 -10.01 -0.49 7.89
N LEU A 155 -9.65 -1.54 8.64
CA LEU A 155 -8.89 -2.65 8.09
C LEU A 155 -9.67 -3.33 6.97
N ALA A 156 -9.02 -3.50 5.83
CA ALA A 156 -9.55 -4.16 4.64
C ALA A 156 -8.76 -5.42 4.26
N THR A 157 -7.59 -5.67 4.87
CA THR A 157 -6.90 -6.96 4.78
C THR A 157 -7.85 -8.09 5.17
N ARG A 158 -8.00 -9.09 4.29
CA ARG A 158 -8.81 -10.28 4.55
C ARG A 158 -7.91 -11.50 4.67
N GLY A 159 -8.06 -12.24 5.77
CA GLY A 159 -7.37 -13.51 5.99
C GLY A 159 -6.31 -13.45 7.09
N ASP A 160 -5.91 -14.63 7.54
CA ASP A 160 -4.91 -14.92 8.57
C ASP A 160 -3.63 -15.53 7.97
N THR A 161 -3.52 -15.55 6.64
CA THR A 161 -2.36 -16.09 5.94
C THR A 161 -1.19 -15.12 6.05
N PRO A 162 -0.04 -15.54 6.64
CA PRO A 162 1.12 -14.68 6.79
C PRO A 162 1.63 -14.16 5.45
N THR A 163 1.84 -12.84 5.34
CA THR A 163 2.42 -12.20 4.15
C THR A 163 3.95 -12.19 4.18
N PHE A 164 4.55 -12.46 5.35
CA PHE A 164 5.97 -12.68 5.52
C PHE A 164 6.25 -14.00 6.23
N VAL A 165 7.14 -14.81 5.66
CA VAL A 165 7.60 -16.09 6.22
C VAL A 165 9.13 -16.17 6.15
N ARG A 166 9.79 -16.36 7.29
CA ARG A 166 11.24 -16.63 7.39
C ARG A 166 11.52 -17.79 8.33
N GLY A 167 11.69 -18.98 7.78
CA GLY A 167 11.80 -20.20 8.57
C GLY A 167 10.49 -20.50 9.31
N GLN A 168 10.53 -20.58 10.64
CA GLN A 168 9.33 -20.75 11.49
C GLN A 168 8.68 -19.41 11.90
N ALA A 169 9.30 -18.27 11.60
CA ALA A 169 8.74 -16.97 11.93
C ALA A 169 7.76 -16.51 10.83
N THR A 170 6.55 -16.14 11.23
CA THR A 170 5.49 -15.68 10.34
C THR A 170 4.89 -14.37 10.84
N SER A 171 4.61 -13.42 9.96
CA SER A 171 3.91 -12.17 10.28
C SER A 171 3.06 -11.68 9.12
N ILE A 172 2.02 -10.90 9.42
CA ILE A 172 1.25 -10.13 8.44
C ILE A 172 1.72 -8.69 8.57
N ILE A 173 2.48 -8.23 7.58
CA ILE A 173 3.10 -6.89 7.57
C ILE A 173 2.60 -6.04 6.39
N ASP A 174 2.01 -6.70 5.40
CA ASP A 174 1.27 -6.06 4.32
C ASP A 174 -0.15 -5.80 4.80
N VAL A 175 -0.47 -4.52 5.00
CA VAL A 175 -1.74 -4.11 5.60
C VAL A 175 -2.46 -3.19 4.63
N THR A 176 -3.75 -3.42 4.43
CA THR A 176 -4.63 -2.57 3.63
C THR A 176 -5.70 -1.96 4.52
N PHE A 177 -5.84 -0.65 4.46
CA PHE A 177 -6.91 0.11 5.09
C PHE A 177 -7.74 0.83 4.03
N ALA A 178 -9.02 1.04 4.32
CA ALA A 178 -9.95 1.76 3.45
C ALA A 178 -10.79 2.77 4.23
N GLY A 179 -11.02 3.94 3.64
CA GLY A 179 -11.98 4.94 4.13
C GLY A 179 -13.43 4.57 3.80
N ALA A 180 -14.28 5.57 3.57
CA ALA A 180 -15.72 5.40 3.26
C ALA A 180 -16.01 4.80 1.87
N TYR A 181 -15.22 3.81 1.43
CA TYR A 181 -15.39 3.05 0.18
C TYR A 181 -15.93 1.64 0.42
N LYS A 182 -16.75 1.42 1.44
CA LYS A 182 -17.28 0.08 1.73
C LYS A 182 -18.28 -0.45 0.69
N SER A 183 -18.77 0.37 -0.25
CA SER A 183 -19.85 -0.02 -1.17
C SER A 183 -19.44 -0.36 -2.61
N ARG A 184 -18.18 -0.14 -3.03
CA ARG A 184 -17.76 -0.32 -4.44
C ARG A 184 -16.40 -1.02 -4.68
N ALA A 185 -15.61 -1.32 -3.65
CA ALA A 185 -14.36 -2.07 -3.80
C ALA A 185 -14.61 -3.57 -4.00
N GLY A 186 -13.88 -4.16 -4.94
CA GLY A 186 -13.79 -5.61 -5.11
C GLY A 186 -12.90 -6.28 -4.06
N PRO A 187 -12.68 -7.60 -4.18
CA PRO A 187 -11.76 -8.32 -3.31
C PRO A 187 -10.33 -7.75 -3.47
N PHE A 188 -9.71 -7.38 -2.34
CA PHE A 188 -8.29 -7.07 -2.26
C PHE A 188 -7.51 -8.39 -2.26
N TRP A 189 -6.65 -8.59 -3.25
CA TRP A 189 -5.72 -9.72 -3.29
C TRP A 189 -4.36 -9.26 -2.80
N THR A 190 -3.94 -9.77 -1.65
CA THR A 190 -2.58 -9.67 -1.13
C THR A 190 -1.82 -10.94 -1.53
N ARG A 191 -0.60 -10.79 -2.07
CA ARG A 191 0.31 -11.90 -2.36
C ARG A 191 1.75 -11.53 -2.00
#